data_AF-A0A353ST20-F1
#
_entry.id   AF-A0A353ST20-F1
#
_cell.length_a   1.000
_cell.length_b   1.000
_cell.length_c   1.000
_cell.angle_alpha   90.00
_cell.angle_beta   90.00
_cell.angle_gamma   90.00
#
_symmetry.space_group_name_H-M   'P 1'
#
loop_
_entity.id
_entity.type
_entity.pdbx_description
1 polymer ?
#
loop_
_entity_poly.entity_id
_entity_poly.type
_entity_poly.pdbx_seq_one_letter_code
_entity_poly.pdbx_strand_id
1 'polypeptide(L)'
;MERYFVESPHTPEECLRALDEILAKGPGNLAKYEWGCMAGDHTGYAIVEAPHESEVKETIPNFLRGKARVVKLNRFTPEQIREYHKKSA
;
A
#
# COMPACT_ATOMS: atom_id res chain seq x y z
N MET A 1 13.47 -8.39 3.84
CA MET A 1 12.35 -7.81 3.09
C MET A 1 11.98 -6.50 3.77
N GLU A 2 11.74 -5.45 2.99
CA GLU A 2 11.31 -4.16 3.48
C GLU A 2 9.78 -4.11 3.53
N ARG A 3 9.21 -3.27 4.40
CA ARG A 3 7.76 -3.07 4.49
C ARG A 3 7.35 -1.83 3.71
N TYR A 4 6.31 -1.93 2.91
CA TYR A 4 5.75 -0.82 2.17
C TYR A 4 4.26 -0.70 2.48
N PHE A 5 3.80 0.52 2.75
CA PHE A 5 2.38 0.85 2.76
C PHE A 5 1.94 1.22 1.35
N VAL A 6 0.81 0.66 0.95
CA VAL A 6 0.19 0.88 -0.36
C VAL A 6 -1.18 1.49 -0.15
N GLU A 7 -1.42 2.62 -0.80
CA GLU A 7 -2.75 3.20 -1.00
C GLU A 7 -3.04 3.14 -2.50
N SER A 8 -4.13 2.47 -2.89
CA SER A 8 -4.52 2.28 -4.28
C SER A 8 -5.91 2.91 -4.51
N PRO A 9 -5.99 4.25 -4.60
CA PRO A 9 -7.25 4.96 -4.77
C PRO A 9 -7.82 4.75 -6.16
N HIS A 10 -9.14 4.64 -6.23
CA HIS A 10 -9.94 4.43 -7.43
C HIS A 10 -11.29 5.14 -7.29
N THR A 11 -12.06 5.24 -8.37
CA THR A 11 -13.41 5.83 -8.32
C THR A 11 -14.48 4.78 -7.97
N PRO A 12 -15.71 5.17 -7.58
CA PRO A 12 -16.80 4.22 -7.36
C PRO A 12 -17.06 3.29 -8.56
N GLU A 13 -16.94 3.82 -9.77
CA GLU A 13 -17.15 3.08 -11.03
C GLU A 13 -16.00 2.10 -11.30
N GLU A 14 -14.82 2.35 -10.75
CA GLU A 14 -13.63 1.51 -10.88
C GLU A 14 -13.58 0.38 -9.83
N CYS A 15 -14.45 0.35 -8.82
CA CYS A 15 -14.37 -0.61 -7.69
C CYS A 15 -14.34 -2.07 -8.12
N LEU A 16 -15.32 -2.50 -8.93
CA LEU A 16 -15.41 -3.89 -9.35
C LEU A 16 -14.19 -4.27 -10.20
N ARG A 17 -13.75 -3.37 -11.09
CA ARG A 17 -12.55 -3.57 -11.87
C ARG A 17 -11.30 -3.72 -11.00
N ALA A 18 -11.16 -2.91 -9.96
CA ALA A 18 -10.04 -3.00 -9.02
C ALA A 18 -10.03 -4.36 -8.30
N LEU A 19 -11.18 -4.82 -7.82
CA LEU A 19 -11.33 -6.13 -7.18
C LEU A 19 -11.03 -7.28 -8.15
N ASP A 20 -11.56 -7.23 -9.37
CA ASP A 20 -11.36 -8.26 -10.40
C ASP A 20 -9.89 -8.35 -10.82
N GLU A 21 -9.21 -7.21 -11.09
CA GLU A 21 -7.80 -7.21 -11.49
C GLU A 21 -6.87 -7.72 -10.36
N ILE A 22 -7.22 -7.49 -9.08
CA ILE A 22 -6.45 -8.06 -7.96
C ILE A 22 -6.77 -9.56 -7.80
N LEU A 23 -8.02 -9.97 -7.91
CA LEU A 23 -8.43 -11.38 -7.84
C LEU A 23 -7.83 -12.21 -8.98
N ALA A 24 -7.68 -11.64 -10.18
CA ALA A 24 -7.03 -12.27 -11.32
C ALA A 24 -5.55 -12.61 -11.06
N LYS A 25 -4.89 -11.91 -10.13
CA LYS A 25 -3.54 -12.24 -9.64
C LYS A 25 -3.55 -13.35 -8.58
N GLY A 26 -4.72 -13.85 -8.21
CA GLY A 26 -4.94 -14.93 -7.26
C GLY A 26 -5.58 -14.47 -5.93
N PRO A 27 -6.34 -15.35 -5.26
CA PRO A 27 -7.05 -15.02 -4.01
C PRO A 27 -6.11 -14.59 -2.88
N GLY A 28 -4.88 -15.09 -2.87
CA GLY A 28 -3.85 -14.66 -1.92
C GLY A 28 -3.37 -13.23 -2.13
N ASN A 29 -3.55 -12.63 -3.32
CA ASN A 29 -3.30 -11.20 -3.53
C ASN A 29 -4.46 -10.35 -3.04
N LEU A 30 -5.71 -10.79 -3.28
CA LEU A 30 -6.89 -10.12 -2.74
C LEU A 30 -6.86 -10.04 -1.21
N ALA A 31 -6.49 -11.14 -0.56
CA ALA A 31 -6.40 -11.23 0.90
C ALA A 31 -5.32 -10.33 1.56
N LYS A 32 -4.42 -9.72 0.78
CA LYS A 32 -3.42 -8.75 1.30
C LYS A 32 -3.98 -7.33 1.42
N TYR A 33 -5.09 -7.05 0.75
CA TYR A 33 -5.69 -5.73 0.71
C TYR A 33 -6.86 -5.64 1.69
N GLU A 34 -6.89 -4.54 2.43
CA GLU A 34 -8.03 -4.04 3.19
C GLU A 34 -8.73 -2.97 2.35
N TRP A 35 -10.06 -2.89 2.40
CA TRP A 35 -10.84 -2.08 1.46
C TRP A 35 -11.72 -1.05 2.17
N GLY A 36 -11.57 0.21 1.80
CA GLY A 36 -12.43 1.30 2.30
C GLY A 36 -13.80 1.37 1.63
N CYS A 37 -14.04 0.60 0.55
CA CYS A 37 -15.17 0.83 -0.36
C CYS A 37 -16.53 0.82 0.34
N MET A 38 -16.74 -0.07 1.32
CA MET A 38 -17.99 -0.15 2.08
C MET A 38 -18.22 1.05 3.02
N ALA A 39 -17.18 1.81 3.33
CA ALA A 39 -17.24 3.06 4.09
C ALA A 39 -17.31 4.31 3.18
N GLY A 40 -17.40 4.13 1.86
CA GLY A 40 -17.40 5.23 0.88
C GLY A 40 -16.00 5.73 0.52
N ASP A 41 -14.95 5.11 1.04
CA ASP A 41 -13.56 5.40 0.69
C ASP A 41 -13.10 4.40 -0.39
N HIS A 42 -13.09 4.82 -1.65
CA HIS A 42 -12.76 3.98 -2.79
C HIS A 42 -11.24 3.77 -2.92
N THR A 43 -10.65 3.16 -1.89
CA THR A 43 -9.22 2.94 -1.76
C THR A 43 -8.95 1.52 -1.24
N GLY A 44 -8.03 0.82 -1.89
CA GLY A 44 -7.43 -0.40 -1.36
C GLY A 44 -6.15 -0.08 -0.58
N TYR A 45 -6.00 -0.67 0.59
CA TYR A 45 -4.87 -0.49 1.49
C TYR A 45 -4.12 -1.79 1.71
N ALA A 46 -2.80 -1.78 1.71
CA ALA A 46 -2.03 -2.96 2.06
C ALA A 46 -0.71 -2.60 2.73
N ILE A 47 -0.20 -3.50 3.57
CA ILE A 47 1.22 -3.52 3.90
C ILE A 47 1.85 -4.71 3.19
N VAL A 48 2.75 -4.44 2.27
CA VAL A 48 3.42 -5.44 1.44
C VAL A 48 4.88 -5.55 1.88
N GLU A 49 5.36 -6.78 2.04
CA GLU A 49 6.77 -7.06 2.24
C GLU A 49 7.42 -7.37 0.89
N ALA A 50 8.46 -6.62 0.54
CA ALA A 50 9.20 -6.79 -0.71
C ALA A 50 10.66 -6.33 -0.58
N PRO A 51 11.60 -6.85 -1.37
CA PRO A 51 12.95 -6.29 -1.48
C PRO A 51 12.94 -4.84 -1.98
N HIS A 52 12.15 -4.54 -3.02
CA HIS A 52 12.12 -3.21 -3.65
C HIS A 52 10.71 -2.69 -3.94
N GLU A 53 10.56 -1.36 -4.04
CA GLU A 53 9.28 -0.70 -4.35
C GLU A 53 8.70 -1.15 -5.71
N SER A 54 9.55 -1.46 -6.69
CA SER A 54 9.12 -1.94 -8.01
C SER A 54 8.27 -3.21 -7.92
N GLU A 55 8.64 -4.14 -7.05
CA GLU A 55 7.90 -5.40 -6.84
C GLU A 55 6.54 -5.14 -6.16
N VAL A 56 6.46 -4.12 -5.30
CA VAL A 56 5.18 -3.72 -4.70
C VAL A 56 4.22 -3.20 -5.78
N LYS A 57 4.71 -2.42 -6.74
CA LYS A 57 3.91 -1.90 -7.85
C LYS A 57 3.36 -3.01 -8.76
N GLU A 58 4.01 -4.16 -8.82
CA GLU A 58 3.51 -5.32 -9.56
C GLU A 58 2.26 -5.92 -8.93
N THR A 59 2.06 -5.76 -7.61
CA THR A 59 0.85 -6.20 -6.91
C THR A 59 -0.37 -5.32 -7.23
N ILE A 60 -0.14 -4.06 -7.61
CA ILE A 60 -1.19 -3.07 -7.88
C ILE A 60 -1.75 -3.25 -9.32
N PRO A 61 -3.09 -3.15 -9.53
CA PRO A 61 -3.69 -3.12 -10.87
C PRO A 61 -3.06 -2.07 -11.78
N ASN A 62 -2.88 -2.40 -13.07
CA ASN A 62 -2.09 -1.56 -13.98
C ASN A 62 -2.64 -0.13 -14.09
N PHE A 63 -3.97 -0.01 -14.16
CA PHE A 63 -4.65 1.28 -14.27
C PHE A 63 -4.60 2.13 -13.00
N LEU A 64 -4.26 1.52 -11.85
CA LEU A 64 -4.11 2.20 -10.56
C LEU A 64 -2.66 2.54 -10.22
N ARG A 65 -1.66 1.94 -10.87
CA ARG A 65 -0.23 2.17 -10.57
C ARG A 65 0.18 3.64 -10.61
N GLY A 66 -0.40 4.44 -11.50
CA GLY A 66 -0.12 5.88 -11.59
C GLY A 66 -0.83 6.74 -10.53
N LYS A 67 -1.90 6.23 -9.91
CA LYS A 67 -2.65 6.88 -8.83
C LYS A 67 -2.22 6.39 -7.45
N ALA A 68 -1.61 5.22 -7.38
CA ALA A 68 -1.24 4.58 -6.13
C ALA A 68 -0.05 5.25 -5.46
N ARG A 69 -0.11 5.32 -4.13
CA ARG A 69 0.98 5.76 -3.27
C ARG A 69 1.63 4.54 -2.64
N VAL A 70 2.94 4.43 -2.80
CA VAL A 70 3.77 3.40 -2.18
C VAL A 70 4.78 4.09 -1.28
N VAL A 71 4.80 3.74 0.01
CA VAL A 71 5.65 4.36 1.01
C VAL A 71 6.44 3.30 1.74
N LYS A 72 7.78 3.39 1.73
CA LYS A 72 8.62 2.55 2.57
C LYS A 72 8.39 2.87 4.04
N LEU A 73 8.00 1.86 4.81
CA LEU A 73 7.75 1.96 6.24
C LEU A 73 9.02 1.72 7.03
N ASN A 74 9.17 2.44 8.14
CA ASN A 74 10.24 2.26 9.10
C ASN A 74 9.65 2.22 10.52
N ARG A 75 10.41 1.63 11.45
CA ARG A 75 10.15 1.73 12.89
C ARG A 75 11.28 2.54 13.51
N PHE A 76 10.95 3.23 14.60
CA PHE A 76 11.92 3.98 15.39
C PHE A 76 12.08 3.34 16.76
N THR A 77 13.30 3.32 17.28
CA THR A 77 13.57 2.99 18.68
C THR A 77 13.52 4.26 19.54
N PRO A 78 13.24 4.14 20.85
CA PRO A 78 13.31 5.29 21.76
C PRO A 78 14.65 6.03 21.72
N GLU A 79 15.77 5.31 21.53
CA GLU A 79 17.12 5.87 21.45
C GLU A 79 17.29 6.74 20.21
N GLN A 80 16.84 6.26 19.04
CA GLN A 80 16.87 7.04 17.79
C GLN A 80 16.09 8.35 17.95
N ILE A 81 14.94 8.31 18.60
CA ILE A 81 14.11 9.51 18.86
C ILE A 81 14.88 10.50 19.76
N ARG A 82 15.48 10.01 20.86
CA ARG A 82 16.29 10.85 21.75
C ARG A 82 17.49 11.48 21.03
N GLU A 83 18.14 10.76 20.13
CA GLU A 83 19.23 11.28 19.32
C GLU A 83 18.79 12.36 18.34
N TYR A 84 17.64 12.18 17.67
CA TYR A 84 17.12 13.17 16.73
C TYR A 84 16.78 14.50 17.41
N HIS A 85 16.22 14.49 18.62
CA HIS A 85 15.98 15.72 19.39
C HIS A 85 17.28 16.48 19.72
N LYS A 86 18.41 15.80 19.92
CA LYS A 86 19.70 16.44 20.18
C LYS A 86 20.32 17.09 18.94
N LYS A 87 20.02 16.57 17.75
CA LYS A 87 20.53 17.08 16.47
C LYS A 87 19.71 18.25 15.92
N SER A 88 18.47 18.40 16.38
CA SER A 88 17.54 19.47 15.97
C SER A 88 17.53 20.68 16.91
N ALA A 89 18.40 20.69 17.93
CA ALA A 89 18.59 21.78 18.88
C ALA A 89 19.90 22.51 18.57
#